data_AF-A0A947RYA9-F1
#
_entry.id   AF-A0A947RYA9-F1
#
_cell.length_a   1.000
_cell.length_b   1.000
_cell.length_c   1.000
_cell.angle_alpha   90.00
_cell.angle_beta   90.00
_cell.angle_gamma   90.00
#
_symmetry.space_group_name_H-M   'P 1'
#
loop_
_entity.id
_entity.type
_entity.pdbx_description
1 polymer ?
#
loop_
_entity_poly.entity_id
_entity_poly.type
_entity_poly.pdbx_seq_one_letter_code
_entity_poly.pdbx_strand_id
1 'polypeptide(L)'
;MRKMIVFLVAMAVTLSAFAVFADEPTIIGADKCKMCHKAKTGDQYKIWSESSHAGAFAALKSEAAIAVAKEKGLGNPWEEAACLKCHTTLGFLGAALDEKSKYTEEEGVSCEACHGAGSAYK
;
A
#
# COMPACT_ATOMS: atom_id res chain seq x y z
N MET A 1 17.62 -16.49 48.11
CA MET A 1 18.35 -16.14 46.87
C MET A 1 17.98 -17.04 45.69
N ARG A 2 18.20 -18.37 45.74
CA ARG A 2 17.83 -19.30 44.64
C ARG A 2 16.36 -19.27 44.23
N LYS A 3 15.42 -19.17 45.18
CA LYS A 3 13.97 -19.06 44.90
C LYS A 3 13.58 -17.72 44.24
N MET A 4 14.27 -16.61 44.57
CA MET A 4 14.08 -15.31 43.93
C MET A 4 14.63 -15.29 42.50
N ILE A 5 15.78 -15.94 42.25
CA ILE A 5 16.36 -16.06 40.91
C ILE A 5 15.44 -16.88 40.00
N VAL A 6 14.88 -17.99 40.49
CA VAL A 6 13.91 -18.80 39.72
C VAL A 6 12.63 -18.01 39.42
N PHE A 7 12.14 -17.21 40.37
CA PHE A 7 10.96 -16.38 40.16
C PHE A 7 11.20 -15.24 39.16
N LEU A 8 12.37 -14.60 39.21
CA LEU A 8 12.78 -13.55 38.26
C LEU A 8 13.00 -14.09 36.85
N VAL A 9 13.59 -15.28 36.71
CA VAL A 9 13.75 -15.95 35.40
C VAL A 9 12.39 -16.38 34.85
N ALA A 10 11.50 -16.94 35.66
CA ALA A 10 10.14 -17.28 35.23
C ALA A 10 9.35 -16.05 34.79
N MET A 11 9.47 -14.93 35.51
CA MET A 11 8.80 -13.67 35.16
C MET A 11 9.35 -13.05 33.86
N ALA A 12 10.66 -13.13 33.64
CA ALA A 12 11.29 -12.69 32.38
C ALA A 12 10.86 -13.54 31.17
N VAL A 13 10.74 -14.87 31.36
CA VAL A 13 10.23 -15.77 30.32
C VAL A 13 8.76 -15.49 30.00
N THR A 14 7.93 -15.16 31.00
CA THR A 14 6.53 -14.78 30.76
C THR A 14 6.37 -13.41 30.11
N LEU A 15 7.24 -12.43 30.39
CA LEU A 15 7.21 -11.12 29.71
C LEU A 15 7.63 -11.21 28.23
N SER A 16 8.48 -12.18 27.89
CA SER A 16 8.98 -12.38 26.52
C SER A 16 7.94 -13.00 25.58
N ALA A 17 6.88 -13.60 26.13
CA ALA A 17 5.82 -14.28 25.36
C ALA A 17 4.71 -13.34 24.87
N PHE A 18 4.73 -12.06 25.25
CA PHE A 18 3.81 -11.02 24.76
C PHE A 18 4.42 -10.25 23.58
N ALA A 19 5.02 -10.94 22.62
CA ALA A 19 5.18 -10.35 21.30
C ALA A 19 3.77 -10.06 20.77
N VAL A 20 3.35 -8.80 20.83
CA VAL A 20 2.08 -8.31 20.30
C VAL A 20 2.13 -8.58 18.80
N PHE A 21 1.35 -9.57 18.34
CA PHE A 21 1.05 -9.73 16.92
C PHE A 21 0.20 -8.53 16.51
N ALA A 22 0.85 -7.45 16.10
CA ALA A 22 0.18 -6.35 15.41
C ALA A 22 -0.14 -6.84 13.99
N ASP A 23 -1.38 -6.67 13.55
CA ASP A 23 -1.73 -6.93 12.16
C ASP A 23 -0.91 -6.00 11.25
N GLU A 24 -0.34 -6.57 10.19
CA GLU A 24 0.40 -5.80 9.20
C GLU A 24 -0.56 -4.80 8.50
N PRO A 25 -0.16 -3.53 8.34
CA PRO A 25 -0.99 -2.54 7.69
C PRO A 25 -1.41 -2.96 6.27
N THR A 26 -2.72 -2.95 6.04
CA THR A 26 -3.39 -3.19 4.75
C THR A 26 -3.80 -1.92 4.00
N ILE A 27 -3.86 -2.03 2.67
CA ILE A 27 -4.32 -1.00 1.74
C ILE A 27 -5.86 -0.96 1.72
N ILE A 28 -6.45 0.23 1.85
CA ILE A 28 -7.91 0.42 1.93
C ILE A 28 -8.54 1.08 0.69
N GLY A 29 -7.72 1.62 -0.22
CA GLY A 29 -8.13 2.29 -1.45
C GLY A 29 -8.41 3.79 -1.26
N ALA A 30 -8.14 4.57 -2.30
CA ALA A 30 -8.25 6.03 -2.29
C ALA A 30 -9.67 6.54 -2.00
N ASP A 31 -10.68 5.77 -2.38
CA ASP A 31 -12.09 6.10 -2.14
C ASP A 31 -12.41 6.33 -0.65
N LYS A 32 -11.70 5.64 0.26
CA LYS A 32 -11.85 5.86 1.70
C LYS A 32 -11.32 7.23 2.11
N CYS A 33 -10.21 7.67 1.51
CA CYS A 33 -9.59 8.97 1.77
C CYS A 33 -10.52 10.12 1.37
N LYS A 34 -11.28 9.96 0.27
CA LYS A 34 -12.25 10.95 -0.25
C LYS A 34 -13.28 11.44 0.78
N MET A 35 -13.66 10.57 1.72
CA MET A 35 -14.69 10.89 2.72
C MET A 35 -14.33 12.14 3.54
N CYS A 36 -13.04 12.31 3.81
CA CYS A 36 -12.48 13.38 4.64
C CYS A 36 -11.60 14.36 3.84
N HIS A 37 -10.88 13.92 2.82
CA HIS A 37 -9.95 14.73 2.01
C HIS A 37 -10.65 15.34 0.77
N LYS A 38 -11.53 16.30 1.02
CA LYS A 38 -12.40 16.97 0.04
C LYS A 38 -12.24 18.49 0.11
N ALA A 39 -13.02 19.24 -0.66
CA ALA A 39 -12.95 20.71 -0.73
C ALA A 39 -12.71 21.44 0.62
N LYS A 40 -13.40 21.03 1.70
CA LYS A 40 -13.27 21.66 3.03
C LYS A 40 -11.91 21.44 3.73
N THR A 41 -11.12 20.47 3.27
CA THR A 41 -9.84 20.07 3.87
C THR A 41 -8.67 20.23 2.90
N GLY A 42 -8.87 20.88 1.75
CA GLY A 42 -7.84 21.13 0.74
C GLY A 42 -8.01 20.36 -0.56
N ASP A 43 -9.09 19.58 -0.70
CA ASP A 43 -9.48 18.88 -1.93
C ASP A 43 -8.43 17.93 -2.53
N GLN A 44 -7.63 17.31 -1.66
CA GLN A 44 -6.51 16.46 -2.08
C GLN A 44 -6.97 15.30 -2.96
N TYR A 45 -8.14 14.70 -2.67
CA TYR A 45 -8.67 13.62 -3.49
C TYR A 45 -8.94 14.09 -4.93
N LYS A 46 -9.57 15.25 -5.12
CA LYS A 46 -9.86 15.79 -6.45
C LYS A 46 -8.56 16.10 -7.20
N ILE A 47 -7.64 16.80 -6.55
CA ILE A 47 -6.35 17.17 -7.13
C ILE A 47 -5.56 15.92 -7.54
N TRP A 48 -5.53 14.89 -6.69
CA TRP A 48 -4.91 13.61 -7.00
C TRP A 48 -5.60 12.93 -8.20
N SER A 49 -6.93 12.86 -8.22
CA SER A 49 -7.67 12.16 -9.28
C SER A 49 -7.47 12.76 -10.68
N GLU A 50 -7.04 14.02 -10.75
CA GLU A 50 -6.73 14.74 -11.99
C GLU A 50 -5.23 14.70 -12.33
N SER A 51 -4.41 14.09 -11.47
CA SER A 51 -2.95 14.03 -11.62
C SER A 51 -2.51 12.85 -12.47
N SER A 52 -1.28 12.93 -12.99
CA SER A 52 -0.64 11.81 -13.71
C SER A 52 -0.47 10.56 -12.85
N HIS A 53 -0.40 10.70 -11.52
CA HIS A 53 -0.30 9.55 -10.62
C HIS A 53 -1.57 8.71 -10.60
N ALA A 54 -2.75 9.33 -10.55
CA ALA A 54 -4.02 8.61 -10.70
C ALA A 54 -4.15 7.95 -12.08
N GLY A 55 -3.54 8.55 -13.11
CA GLY A 55 -3.48 7.97 -14.47
C GLY A 55 -2.34 6.97 -14.72
N ALA A 56 -1.52 6.64 -13.71
CA ALA A 56 -0.27 5.91 -13.93
C ALA A 56 -0.49 4.51 -14.52
N PHE A 57 -1.46 3.75 -14.01
CA PHE A 57 -1.77 2.43 -14.55
C PHE A 57 -2.34 2.50 -15.98
N ALA A 58 -3.19 3.49 -16.27
CA ALA A 58 -3.70 3.69 -17.62
C ALA A 58 -2.59 3.98 -18.64
N ALA A 59 -1.53 4.68 -18.24
CA ALA A 59 -0.37 4.95 -19.09
C ALA A 59 0.37 3.68 -19.55
N LEU A 60 0.31 2.59 -18.78
CA LEU A 60 0.88 1.29 -19.16
C LEU A 60 0.20 0.66 -20.37
N LYS A 61 -1.03 1.08 -20.68
CA LYS A 61 -1.80 0.59 -21.85
C LYS A 61 -1.51 1.39 -23.13
N SER A 62 -0.59 2.36 -23.08
CA SER A 62 -0.20 3.15 -24.25
C SER A 62 0.73 2.37 -25.20
N GLU A 63 0.70 2.73 -26.48
CA GLU A 63 1.62 2.18 -27.48
C GLU A 63 3.09 2.40 -27.11
N ALA A 64 3.41 3.54 -26.50
CA ALA A 64 4.75 3.84 -26.01
C ALA A 64 5.19 2.87 -24.90
N ALA A 65 4.33 2.60 -23.92
CA ALA A 65 4.63 1.63 -22.86
C ALA A 65 4.80 0.21 -23.42
N ILE A 66 3.95 -0.19 -24.37
CA ILE A 66 4.05 -1.48 -25.05
C ILE A 66 5.39 -1.60 -25.83
N ALA A 67 5.80 -0.53 -26.52
CA ALA A 67 7.09 -0.50 -27.22
C ALA A 67 8.27 -0.65 -26.25
N VAL A 68 8.24 0.05 -25.10
CA VAL A 68 9.28 -0.07 -24.06
C VAL A 68 9.33 -1.46 -23.46
N ALA A 69 8.18 -2.09 -23.16
CA ALA A 69 8.15 -3.46 -22.65
C ALA A 69 8.73 -4.44 -23.67
N LYS A 70 8.37 -4.30 -24.95
CA LYS A 70 8.92 -5.12 -26.04
C LYS A 70 10.44 -4.97 -26.18
N GLU A 71 10.97 -3.75 -26.13
CA GLU A 71 12.42 -3.51 -26.16
C GLU A 71 13.15 -4.20 -25.00
N LYS A 72 12.50 -4.25 -23.83
CA LYS A 72 13.00 -4.91 -22.63
C LYS A 72 12.76 -6.43 -22.59
N GLY A 73 12.14 -7.01 -23.63
CA GLY A 73 11.79 -8.43 -23.69
C GLY A 73 10.70 -8.84 -22.68
N LEU A 74 9.85 -7.90 -22.27
CA LEU A 74 8.72 -8.11 -21.38
C LEU A 74 7.41 -8.26 -22.18
N GLY A 75 6.38 -8.79 -21.52
CA GLY A 75 5.02 -8.92 -22.05
C GLY A 75 4.21 -7.63 -21.91
N ASN A 76 2.93 -7.78 -21.57
CA ASN A 76 2.00 -6.66 -21.42
C ASN A 76 2.41 -5.77 -20.22
N PRO A 77 2.69 -4.46 -20.41
CA PRO A 77 3.20 -3.63 -19.31
C PRO A 77 2.30 -3.59 -18.06
N TRP A 78 0.97 -3.70 -18.22
CA TRP A 78 0.00 -3.70 -17.12
C TRP A 78 -0.13 -5.04 -16.37
N GLU A 79 0.60 -6.07 -16.78
CA GLU A 79 0.71 -7.37 -16.10
C GLU A 79 2.12 -7.60 -15.54
N GLU A 80 3.09 -6.79 -15.97
CA GLU A 80 4.50 -6.95 -15.63
C GLU A 80 4.82 -6.33 -14.28
N ALA A 81 5.25 -7.14 -13.32
CA ALA A 81 5.64 -6.67 -11.98
C ALA A 81 6.71 -5.56 -12.04
N ALA A 82 7.61 -5.60 -13.03
CA ALA A 82 8.62 -4.58 -13.27
C ALA A 82 8.03 -3.19 -13.55
N CYS A 83 6.85 -3.13 -14.17
CA CYS A 83 6.11 -1.92 -14.45
C CYS A 83 5.17 -1.54 -13.29
N LEU A 84 4.45 -2.53 -12.75
CA LEU A 84 3.48 -2.33 -11.66
C LEU A 84 4.11 -1.78 -10.39
N LYS A 85 5.39 -2.11 -10.10
CA LYS A 85 6.13 -1.60 -8.94
C LYS A 85 6.14 -0.06 -8.82
N CYS A 86 6.00 0.65 -9.95
CA CYS A 86 5.99 2.12 -9.96
C CYS A 86 4.66 2.72 -10.43
N HIS A 87 3.83 1.93 -11.13
CA HIS A 87 2.59 2.43 -11.74
C HIS A 87 1.34 2.09 -10.94
N THR A 88 1.48 1.32 -9.85
CA THR A 88 0.38 1.03 -8.94
C THR A 88 0.79 1.11 -7.47
N THR A 89 -0.17 1.44 -6.61
CA THR A 89 0.04 1.47 -5.16
C THR A 89 0.37 0.11 -4.59
N LEU A 90 -0.38 -0.93 -5.00
CA LEU A 90 -0.16 -2.30 -4.52
C LEU A 90 1.22 -2.81 -4.95
N GLY A 91 1.61 -2.59 -6.20
CA GLY A 91 2.94 -2.96 -6.71
C GLY A 91 4.08 -2.24 -5.98
N PHE A 92 3.88 -0.96 -5.62
CA PHE A 92 4.88 -0.18 -4.89
C PHE A 92 5.02 -0.60 -3.43
N LEU A 93 3.91 -0.72 -2.70
CA LEU A 93 3.93 -1.01 -1.26
C LEU A 93 4.15 -2.49 -0.96
N GLY A 94 3.60 -3.39 -1.78
CA GLY A 94 3.58 -4.83 -1.50
C GLY A 94 2.77 -5.21 -0.25
N ALA A 95 1.94 -4.30 0.28
CA ALA A 95 1.07 -4.56 1.43
C ALA A 95 -0.17 -5.37 1.03
N ALA A 96 -0.77 -6.07 2.00
CA ALA A 96 -2.03 -6.79 1.78
C ALA A 96 -3.19 -5.80 1.54
N LEU A 97 -4.22 -6.23 0.83
CA LEU A 97 -5.47 -5.47 0.72
C LEU A 97 -6.34 -5.74 1.95
N ASP A 98 -6.99 -4.70 2.46
CA ASP A 98 -8.05 -4.87 3.45
C ASP A 98 -9.19 -5.69 2.86
N GLU A 99 -9.83 -6.56 3.65
CA GLU A 99 -10.93 -7.42 3.17
C GLU A 99 -12.11 -6.61 2.59
N LYS A 100 -12.28 -5.36 3.06
CA LYS A 100 -13.34 -4.45 2.60
C LYS A 100 -12.78 -3.36 1.67
N SER A 101 -11.52 -3.48 1.27
CA SER A 101 -10.89 -2.59 0.30
C SER A 101 -11.65 -2.65 -1.02
N LYS A 102 -11.75 -1.49 -1.67
CA LYS A 102 -12.23 -1.38 -3.05
C LYS A 102 -11.10 -1.01 -4.00
N TYR A 103 -9.86 -1.13 -3.54
CA TYR A 103 -8.67 -0.85 -4.33
C TYR A 103 -8.70 -1.64 -5.63
N THR A 104 -8.36 -0.97 -6.73
CA THR A 104 -8.03 -1.60 -7.99
C THR A 104 -6.77 -0.93 -8.56
N GLU A 105 -6.06 -1.63 -9.43
CA GLU A 105 -4.84 -1.09 -10.04
C GLU A 105 -5.12 0.17 -10.88
N GLU A 106 -6.37 0.37 -11.32
CA GLU A 106 -6.82 1.58 -12.00
C GLU A 106 -6.72 2.86 -11.15
N GLU A 107 -6.59 2.77 -9.82
CA GLU A 107 -6.24 3.92 -8.99
C GLU A 107 -4.81 4.44 -9.29
N GLY A 108 -3.98 3.66 -9.99
CA GLY A 108 -2.60 4.02 -10.29
C GLY A 108 -1.77 4.20 -9.03
N VAL A 109 -0.98 5.27 -8.99
CA VAL A 109 -0.24 5.69 -7.80
C VAL A 109 -1.18 6.53 -6.94
N SER A 110 -1.79 5.89 -5.95
CA SER A 110 -2.80 6.49 -5.06
C SER A 110 -2.21 7.09 -3.78
N CYS A 111 -3.07 7.60 -2.90
CA CYS A 111 -2.66 8.28 -1.65
C CYS A 111 -1.70 7.42 -0.81
N GLU A 112 -1.98 6.12 -0.74
CA GLU A 112 -1.27 5.17 0.12
C GLU A 112 0.14 4.88 -0.39
N ALA A 113 0.43 5.07 -1.68
CA ALA A 113 1.78 4.92 -2.22
C ALA A 113 2.77 5.93 -1.61
N CYS A 114 2.30 7.12 -1.22
CA CYS A 114 3.14 8.12 -0.55
C CYS A 114 2.94 8.16 0.97
N HIS A 115 1.72 7.88 1.45
CA HIS A 115 1.36 7.99 2.88
C HIS A 115 1.37 6.66 3.64
N GLY A 116 1.66 5.55 2.97
CA GLY A 116 1.60 4.21 3.53
C GLY A 116 0.18 3.65 3.55
N ALA A 117 0.08 2.37 3.90
CA ALA A 117 -1.17 1.63 3.97
C ALA A 117 -2.18 2.32 4.90
N GLY A 118 -3.36 2.65 4.35
CA GLY A 118 -4.37 3.47 5.00
C GLY A 118 -4.95 2.84 6.26
N SER A 119 -4.76 1.53 6.45
CA SER A 119 -5.23 0.84 7.64
C SER A 119 -4.57 1.26 8.95
N ALA A 120 -3.37 1.84 8.87
CA ALA A 120 -2.69 2.41 10.03
C ALA A 120 -3.35 3.71 10.53
N TYR A 121 -4.26 4.30 9.74
CA TYR A 121 -4.85 5.62 9.98
C TYR A 121 -6.39 5.62 10.02
N LYS A 122 -7.04 4.45 10.04
CA LYS A 122 -8.53 4.35 10.09
C LYS A 122 -9.10 4.85 11.40
#